data_AF-A0AAW2R434-F1
#
_entry.id   AF-A0AAW2R434-F1
#
_cell.length_a   1.000
_cell.length_b   1.000
_cell.length_c   1.000
_cell.angle_alpha   90.00
_cell.angle_beta   90.00
_cell.angle_gamma   90.00
#
_symmetry.space_group_name_H-M   'P 1'
#
loop_
_entity.id
_entity.type
_entity.pdbx_description
1 polymer ?
#
loop_
_entity_poly.entity_id
_entity_poly.type
_entity_poly.pdbx_seq_one_letter_code
_entity_poly.pdbx_strand_id
1 'polypeptide(L)'
;MQGVSPEIMVHKLNVHPEARPVKQKKRAFGVDRNRIIKEEVEKLLKINYIRPVQYPEWLANVVLVPKNNGKWRMCIDFTDLNRACPKDSFPLPRIDAMIDSTSGCELMSFLDAFQGYNRSG
;
A
#
# COMPACT_ATOMS: atom_id res chain seq x y z
N MET A 1 7.46 -9.65 12.86
CA MET A 1 6.92 -10.63 11.90
C MET A 1 7.44 -10.27 10.53
N GLN A 2 8.12 -11.21 9.87
CA GLN A 2 8.72 -11.05 8.55
C GLN A 2 7.66 -11.35 7.48
N GLY A 3 7.69 -10.66 6.33
CA GLY A 3 6.76 -10.89 5.21
C GLY A 3 6.95 -12.26 4.54
N VAL A 4 6.15 -12.56 3.53
CA VAL A 4 6.33 -13.78 2.71
C VAL A 4 7.66 -13.66 1.96
N SER A 5 8.46 -14.73 1.93
CA SER A 5 9.74 -14.72 1.22
C SER A 5 9.51 -14.45 -0.28
N PRO A 6 10.30 -13.56 -0.91
CA PRO A 6 10.28 -13.38 -2.37
C PRO A 6 10.58 -14.66 -3.16
N GLU A 7 11.21 -15.65 -2.53
CA GLU A 7 11.42 -16.97 -3.14
C GLU A 7 10.13 -17.78 -3.27
N ILE A 8 9.14 -17.49 -2.43
CA ILE A 8 7.83 -18.17 -2.41
C ILE A 8 6.89 -17.49 -3.41
N MET A 9 6.77 -16.17 -3.34
CA MET A 9 5.87 -15.40 -4.21
C MET A 9 6.33 -13.95 -4.31
N VAL A 10 6.26 -13.39 -5.52
CA VAL A 10 6.44 -11.96 -5.78
C VAL A 10 5.32 -11.48 -6.69
N HIS A 11 4.63 -10.43 -6.29
CA HIS A 11 3.66 -9.78 -7.15
C HIS A 11 4.33 -8.83 -8.14
N LYS A 12 4.01 -8.97 -9.43
CA LYS A 12 4.43 -8.03 -10.47
C LYS A 12 3.23 -7.18 -10.89
N LEU A 13 3.39 -5.86 -10.80
CA LEU A 13 2.40 -4.92 -11.28
C LEU A 13 2.24 -5.07 -12.80
N ASN A 14 0.99 -5.20 -13.24
CA ASN A 14 0.66 -5.25 -14.66
C ASN A 14 0.59 -3.82 -15.22
N VAL A 15 1.72 -3.16 -15.44
CA VAL A 15 1.74 -1.83 -16.05
C VAL A 15 1.54 -1.96 -17.56
N HIS A 16 0.65 -1.16 -18.15
CA HIS A 16 0.43 -1.18 -19.60
C HIS A 16 1.76 -0.90 -20.34
N PRO A 17 2.18 -1.72 -21.33
CA PRO A 17 3.50 -1.59 -21.96
C PRO A 17 3.76 -0.22 -22.61
N GLU A 18 2.70 0.43 -23.10
CA GLU A 18 2.78 1.76 -23.72
C GLU A 18 2.64 2.92 -22.72
N ALA A 19 2.39 2.64 -21.43
CA ALA A 19 2.27 3.69 -20.43
C ALA A 19 3.62 4.36 -20.19
N ARG A 20 3.63 5.69 -20.28
CA ARG A 20 4.84 6.49 -20.01
C ARG A 20 5.06 6.62 -18.51
N PRO A 21 6.26 6.32 -17.98
CA PRO A 21 6.59 6.54 -16.59
C PRO A 21 6.45 8.00 -16.18
N VAL A 22 5.82 8.23 -15.01
CA VAL A 22 5.62 9.57 -14.46
C VAL A 22 6.53 9.78 -13.25
N LYS A 23 7.30 10.87 -13.28
CA LYS A 23 8.06 11.38 -12.13
C LYS A 23 7.37 12.61 -11.58
N GLN A 24 6.61 12.45 -10.50
CA GLN A 24 5.92 13.57 -9.88
C GLN A 24 6.92 14.58 -9.31
N LYS A 25 6.60 15.87 -9.45
CA LYS A 25 7.39 16.95 -8.83
C LYS A 25 7.38 16.79 -7.32
N LYS A 26 8.55 16.83 -6.69
CA LYS A 26 8.71 16.73 -5.24
C LYS A 26 7.85 17.79 -4.53
N ARG A 27 7.03 17.36 -3.59
CA ARG A 27 6.27 18.26 -2.70
C ARG A 27 7.14 18.74 -1.54
N ALA A 28 7.01 20.02 -1.21
CA ALA A 28 7.60 20.59 -0.01
C ALA A 28 6.64 20.43 1.17
N PHE A 29 7.16 20.08 2.34
CA PHE A 29 6.42 20.05 3.59
C PHE A 29 7.08 20.95 4.62
N GLY A 30 6.30 21.45 5.58
CA GLY A 30 6.82 22.14 6.76
C GLY A 30 7.66 21.22 7.65
N VAL A 31 8.42 21.82 8.58
CA VAL A 31 9.40 21.10 9.42
C VAL A 31 8.77 19.95 10.20
N ASP A 32 7.63 20.18 10.86
CA ASP A 32 6.95 19.14 11.65
C ASP A 32 6.51 17.94 10.81
N ARG A 33 5.99 18.22 9.61
CA ARG A 33 5.56 17.20 8.65
C ARG A 33 6.74 16.41 8.10
N ASN A 34 7.87 17.07 7.81
CA ASN A 34 9.10 16.40 7.39
C ASN A 34 9.64 15.47 8.49
N ARG A 35 9.55 15.89 9.76
CA ARG A 35 9.97 15.04 10.89
C ARG A 35 9.15 13.73 10.94
N ILE A 36 7.84 13.83 10.81
CA ILE A 36 6.94 12.66 10.79
C ILE A 36 7.27 11.73 9.62
N ILE A 37 7.48 12.30 8.42
CA ILE A 37 7.85 11.52 7.23
C ILE A 37 9.16 10.78 7.47
N LYS A 38 10.18 11.47 7.99
CA LYS A 38 11.50 10.90 8.27
C LYS A 38 11.41 9.73 9.26
N GLU A 39 10.72 9.92 10.38
CA GLU A 39 10.52 8.88 11.39
C GLU A 39 9.83 7.65 10.81
N GLU A 40 8.84 7.83 9.94
CA GLU A 40 8.12 6.71 9.34
C GLU A 40 8.96 5.98 8.29
N VAL A 41 9.71 6.71 7.46
CA VAL A 41 10.66 6.13 6.50
C VAL A 41 11.74 5.31 7.21
N GLU A 42 12.31 5.82 8.31
CA GLU A 42 13.30 5.09 9.11
C GLU A 42 12.74 3.78 9.68
N LYS A 43 11.49 3.79 10.17
CA LYS A 43 10.83 2.56 10.63
C LYS A 43 10.65 1.55 9.51
N LEU A 44 10.18 1.99 8.34
CA LEU A 44 9.96 1.12 7.18
C LEU A 44 11.26 0.53 6.64
N LEU A 45 12.36 1.31 6.65
CA LEU A 45 13.70 0.82 6.31
C LEU A 45 14.18 -0.22 7.33
N LYS A 46 13.99 0.04 8.64
CA LYS A 46 14.42 -0.88 9.70
C LYS A 46 13.77 -2.26 9.62
N ILE A 47 12.51 -2.32 9.17
CA ILE A 47 11.78 -3.59 8.97
C ILE A 47 11.93 -4.16 7.55
N ASN A 48 12.78 -3.56 6.71
CA ASN A 48 13.06 -3.97 5.32
C ASN A 48 11.83 -3.98 4.40
N TYR A 49 10.81 -3.15 4.67
CA TYR A 49 9.63 -3.03 3.79
C TYR A 49 9.90 -2.12 2.58
N ILE A 50 10.87 -1.20 2.72
CA ILE A 50 11.32 -0.33 1.63
C ILE A 50 12.84 -0.37 1.55
N ARG A 51 13.38 0.03 0.41
CA ARG A 51 14.82 0.11 0.15
C ARG A 51 15.15 1.35 -0.70
N PRO A 52 16.36 1.90 -0.60
CA PRO A 52 16.80 2.93 -1.53
C PRO A 52 16.87 2.38 -2.96
N VAL A 53 16.51 3.21 -3.93
CA VAL A 53 16.57 2.92 -5.37
C VAL A 53 17.30 4.06 -6.06
N GLN A 54 18.23 3.72 -6.95
CA GLN A 54 18.91 4.69 -7.79
C GLN A 54 18.20 4.79 -9.14
N TYR A 55 18.07 6.01 -9.65
CA TYR A 55 17.49 6.32 -10.97
C TYR A 55 16.10 5.68 -11.23
N PRO A 56 15.09 5.93 -10.37
CA PRO A 56 13.77 5.35 -10.59
C PRO A 56 13.11 5.94 -11.84
N GLU A 57 12.39 5.12 -12.60
CA GLU A 57 11.57 5.55 -13.75
C GLU A 57 10.25 6.18 -13.30
N TRP A 58 9.62 5.59 -12.29
CA TRP A 58 8.41 6.08 -11.64
C TRP A 58 8.73 6.77 -10.32
N LEU A 59 8.13 7.94 -10.06
CA LEU A 59 8.29 8.63 -8.77
C LEU A 59 6.93 9.16 -8.30
N ALA A 60 6.43 8.61 -7.20
CA ALA A 60 5.21 9.04 -6.54
C ALA A 60 5.53 9.87 -5.29
N ASN A 61 4.74 10.90 -5.03
CA ASN A 61 4.91 11.73 -3.84
C ASN A 61 4.36 11.06 -2.58
N VAL A 62 4.98 11.41 -1.46
CA VAL A 62 4.39 11.20 -0.13
C VAL A 62 3.23 12.18 0.08
N VAL A 63 2.20 11.74 0.78
CA VAL A 63 1.07 12.56 1.25
C VAL A 63 0.85 12.26 2.73
N LEU A 64 0.55 13.29 3.52
CA LEU A 64 0.19 13.13 4.93
C LEU A 64 -1.31 13.35 5.10
N VAL A 65 -1.97 12.37 5.72
CA VAL A 65 -3.41 12.39 5.98
C VAL A 65 -3.63 12.41 7.50
N PRO A 66 -4.46 13.31 8.04
CA PRO A 66 -4.76 13.34 9.47
C PRO A 66 -5.64 12.13 9.82
N LYS A 67 -5.37 11.51 10.97
CA LYS A 67 -6.26 10.53 11.60
C LYS A 67 -7.11 11.23 12.66
N ASN A 68 -8.29 10.66 12.94
CA ASN A 68 -9.21 11.15 13.97
C ASN A 68 -8.58 11.17 15.39
N ASN A 69 -7.52 10.40 15.63
CA ASN A 69 -6.79 10.38 16.89
C ASN A 69 -5.68 11.46 16.98
N GLY A 70 -5.69 12.45 16.10
CA GLY A 70 -4.73 13.56 16.08
C GLY A 70 -3.34 13.20 15.52
N LYS A 71 -3.10 11.94 15.13
CA LYS A 71 -1.84 11.51 14.49
C LYS A 71 -1.90 11.69 12.98
N TRP A 72 -0.74 11.81 12.34
CA TRP A 72 -0.62 11.80 10.88
C TRP A 72 -0.33 10.39 10.36
N ARG A 73 -0.90 10.04 9.20
CA ARG A 73 -0.57 8.84 8.44
C ARG A 73 0.21 9.24 7.19
N MET A 74 1.36 8.60 6.97
CA MET A 74 2.09 8.68 5.71
C MET A 74 1.42 7.76 4.67
N CYS A 75 1.08 8.33 3.53
CA CYS A 75 0.54 7.65 2.36
C CYS A 75 1.42 7.98 1.13
N ILE A 76 1.33 7.16 0.09
CA ILE A 76 1.97 7.43 -1.20
C ILE A 76 0.88 7.66 -2.25
N ASP A 77 1.01 8.74 -3.02
CA ASP A 77 0.08 9.09 -4.09
C ASP A 77 0.40 8.30 -5.36
N PHE A 78 -0.12 7.07 -5.44
CA PHE A 78 0.04 6.20 -6.61
C PHE A 78 -0.90 6.55 -7.76
N THR A 79 -1.52 7.74 -7.80
CA THR A 79 -2.55 8.07 -8.80
C THR A 79 -2.07 7.85 -10.24
N ASP A 80 -0.86 8.29 -10.60
CA ASP A 80 -0.34 8.11 -11.96
C ASP A 80 0.01 6.66 -12.28
N LEU A 81 0.56 5.93 -11.31
CA LEU A 81 0.86 4.50 -11.45
C LEU A 81 -0.42 3.67 -11.60
N ASN A 82 -1.44 3.97 -10.79
CA ASN A 82 -2.73 3.27 -10.83
C ASN A 82 -3.49 3.52 -12.13
N ARG A 83 -3.30 4.68 -12.79
CA ARG A 83 -3.86 4.92 -14.13
C ARG A 83 -3.18 4.10 -15.21
N ALA A 84 -1.91 3.74 -15.01
CA ALA A 84 -1.12 2.94 -15.95
C ALA A 84 -1.38 1.43 -15.82
N CYS A 85 -1.94 0.98 -14.69
CA CYS A 85 -2.36 -0.40 -14.51
C CYS A 85 -3.79 -0.60 -15.07
N PRO A 86 -4.03 -1.64 -15.90
CA PRO A 86 -5.38 -2.00 -16.31
C PRO A 86 -6.17 -2.49 -15.09
N LYS A 87 -7.49 -2.25 -15.12
CA LYS A 87 -8.37 -2.70 -14.04
C LYS A 87 -8.43 -4.22 -14.00
N ASP A 88 -8.40 -4.76 -12.79
CA ASP A 88 -8.60 -6.19 -12.58
C ASP A 88 -10.05 -6.59 -12.89
N SER A 89 -10.22 -7.74 -13.54
CA SER A 89 -11.51 -8.35 -13.85
C SER A 89 -12.00 -9.32 -12.77
N PHE A 90 -11.24 -9.49 -11.68
CA PHE A 90 -11.60 -10.32 -10.53
C PHE A 90 -12.12 -9.46 -9.36
N PRO A 91 -13.43 -9.14 -9.32
CA PRO A 91 -13.99 -8.40 -8.20
C PRO A 91 -13.96 -9.24 -6.92
N LEU A 92 -13.76 -8.57 -5.79
CA LEU A 92 -13.93 -9.20 -4.48
C LEU A 92 -15.37 -9.71 -4.32
N PRO A 93 -15.57 -10.81 -3.58
CA PRO A 93 -16.91 -11.32 -3.27
C PRO A 93 -17.73 -10.25 -2.55
N ARG A 94 -19.04 -10.21 -2.84
CA ARG A 94 -19.96 -9.28 -2.17
C ARG A 94 -20.11 -9.67 -0.70
N ILE A 95 -20.16 -8.66 0.17
CA ILE A 95 -20.30 -8.86 1.62
C ILE A 95 -21.59 -9.61 1.95
N ASP A 96 -22.71 -9.24 1.31
CA ASP A 96 -24.00 -9.91 1.54
C ASP A 96 -23.95 -11.41 1.22
N ALA A 97 -23.29 -11.77 0.12
CA ALA A 97 -23.13 -13.19 -0.26
C ALA A 97 -22.27 -13.95 0.77
N MET A 98 -21.26 -13.31 1.36
CA MET A 98 -20.48 -13.90 2.44
C MET A 98 -21.33 -14.08 3.72
N ILE A 99 -22.17 -13.11 4.07
CA ILE A 99 -23.06 -13.19 5.23
C ILE A 99 -24.10 -14.30 5.04
N ASP A 100 -24.75 -14.36 3.88
CA ASP A 100 -25.74 -15.39 3.55
C ASP A 100 -25.13 -16.79 3.63
N SER A 101 -23.88 -16.95 3.18
CA SER A 101 -23.16 -18.24 3.24
C SER A 101 -22.87 -18.72 4.67
N THR A 102 -22.91 -17.81 5.66
CA THR A 102 -22.72 -18.12 7.08
C THR A 102 -24.03 -18.32 7.84
N SER A 103 -25.18 -18.23 7.16
CA SER A 103 -26.50 -18.50 7.75
C SER A 103 -26.57 -19.95 8.23
N GLY A 104 -26.96 -20.15 9.49
CA GLY A 104 -27.04 -21.47 10.12
C GLY A 104 -25.76 -21.93 10.82
N CYS A 105 -24.67 -21.15 10.81
CA CYS A 105 -23.51 -21.41 11.65
C CYS A 105 -23.82 -21.05 13.12
N GLU A 106 -23.61 -21.99 14.05
CA GLU A 106 -23.84 -21.78 15.49
C GLU A 106 -22.76 -20.88 16.14
N LEU A 107 -21.59 -20.75 15.51
CA LEU A 107 -20.47 -19.96 16.00
C LEU A 107 -19.76 -19.25 14.83
N MET A 108 -19.47 -17.97 15.03
CA MET A 108 -18.70 -17.15 14.09
C MET A 108 -17.50 -16.54 14.81
N SER A 109 -16.33 -16.59 14.18
CA SER A 109 -15.09 -15.98 14.69
C SER A 109 -14.58 -14.93 13.70
N PHE A 110 -14.25 -13.74 14.20
CA PHE A 110 -13.71 -12.65 13.40
C PHE A 110 -12.20 -12.56 13.58
N LEU A 111 -11.47 -12.64 12.47
CA LEU A 111 -10.01 -12.52 12.43
C LEU A 111 -9.64 -11.40 11.45
N ASP A 112 -8.83 -10.45 11.90
CA ASP A 112 -8.28 -9.39 11.04
C ASP A 112 -6.79 -9.62 10.78
N ALA A 113 -6.44 -9.66 9.50
CA ALA A 113 -5.04 -9.78 9.06
C ALA A 113 -4.36 -8.40 9.10
N PHE A 114 -4.10 -7.90 10.31
CA PHE A 114 -3.50 -6.58 10.52
C PHE A 114 -2.15 -6.46 9.77
N GLN A 115 -2.04 -5.44 8.91
CA GLN A 115 -0.91 -5.19 8.00
C GLN A 115 -0.70 -6.25 6.89
N GLY A 116 -1.73 -7.03 6.53
CA GLY A 116 -1.63 -8.02 5.45
C GLY A 116 -1.07 -7.43 4.14
N TYR A 117 -1.52 -6.23 3.77
CA TYR A 117 -1.04 -5.52 2.57
C TYR A 117 0.49 -5.38 2.50
N ASN A 118 1.14 -5.08 3.63
CA ASN A 118 2.58 -4.84 3.65
C ASN A 118 3.42 -6.14 3.72
N ARG A 119 2.77 -7.31 3.77
CA ARG A 119 3.45 -8.62 3.91
C ARG A 119 3.54 -9.42 2.62
N SER A 120 2.70 -9.09 1.64
CA SER A 120 2.70 -9.65 0.29
C SER A 120 3.45 -8.68 -0.64
N GLY A 121 4.72 -8.99 -0.91
CA GLY A 121 5.56 -8.30 -1.89
C GLY A 121 5.54 -8.96 -3.26
#